data_AF-A0A8J2WMU9-F1
#
_entry.id   AF-A0A8J2WMU9-F1
#
_cell.length_a   1.000
_cell.length_b   1.000
_cell.length_c   1.000
_cell.angle_alpha   90.00
_cell.angle_beta   90.00
_cell.angle_gamma   90.00
#
_symmetry.space_group_name_H-M   'P 1'
#
loop_
_entity.id
_entity.type
_entity.pdbx_description
1 polymer ?
#
loop_
_entity_poly.entity_id
_entity_poly.type
_entity_poly.pdbx_seq_one_letter_code
_entity_poly.pdbx_strand_id
1 'polypeptide(L)'
;MLKSKKCSATSDLDEGIRDLEKALKTGRGYTDEPISKILSSMGEAEPVLLDRWELQVEKNPDAPPNGDDSGSHHPSRDTLPLSVVNNYFSFGVDAQIALDFHEAREARPQKFNSRLRNKMFYGQAGGKDLLQRKWKDLSEFVTLECDGKDITAKLREQKVHAVLFLNIPSYGGGTHPWNRAHGQEAATDDGLIEVVGLTTYQLPLLQAGGHGTCLAQCRTARIVTRRTIPMQVDGEACRLNPSIIGLQLLNQAPVLAKRRAGFEPNPAPVVEQLKMQVKRISMAEYEANHYDKENLQAAATPLGFISVSHDAVLEHVRKLVNSLLEQQSAGRSTSPIGQHSGGSPPTNGGDVDKLCADWCFIDCCTAERVFRVDSGQEHLHYITDISNDCLYILDPVSSLDVDNVGLEGGPNGASNSDDAGLEDMVNLANSQLQQESRHTNKMRRKNNLGKTEDASSKPPDNVAHENFLLPINVKRFGLFMPWLE
;
A
#
# COMPACT_ATOMS: atom_id res chain seq x y z
N MET A 1 0.10 -10.22 -16.72
CA MET A 1 -0.70 -11.37 -16.20
C MET A 1 -1.50 -11.05 -14.93
N LEU A 2 -1.54 -9.79 -14.48
CA LEU A 2 -2.48 -9.34 -13.45
C LEU A 2 -3.70 -8.71 -14.13
N LYS A 3 -4.80 -9.46 -14.24
CA LYS A 3 -6.09 -8.87 -14.58
C LYS A 3 -6.54 -8.03 -13.39
N SER A 4 -6.60 -6.71 -13.63
CA SER A 4 -7.40 -5.76 -12.87
C SER A 4 -8.83 -6.29 -12.70
N LYS A 5 -9.11 -6.85 -11.53
CA LYS A 5 -10.42 -6.70 -10.91
C LYS A 5 -10.24 -5.65 -9.83
N LYS A 6 -10.90 -4.50 -10.02
CA LYS A 6 -11.27 -3.62 -8.90
C LYS A 6 -12.07 -4.46 -7.91
N CYS A 7 -11.40 -5.06 -6.94
CA CYS A 7 -12.00 -5.63 -5.74
C CYS A 7 -11.30 -4.97 -4.56
N SER A 8 -12.08 -4.34 -3.70
CA SER A 8 -11.59 -3.69 -2.49
C SER A 8 -10.80 -4.69 -1.62
N ALA A 9 -9.53 -4.36 -1.37
CA ALA A 9 -8.70 -4.78 -0.25
C ALA A 9 -9.00 -6.19 0.33
N THR A 10 -8.34 -7.19 -0.24
CA THR A 10 -8.25 -8.54 0.32
C THR A 10 -6.97 -8.64 1.13
N SER A 11 -6.98 -8.29 2.42
CA SER A 11 -5.72 -8.11 3.17
C SER A 11 -4.75 -9.30 3.19
N ASP A 12 -5.21 -10.54 3.07
CA ASP A 12 -4.34 -11.74 3.11
C ASP A 12 -3.72 -12.03 1.74
N LEU A 13 -4.51 -11.88 0.67
CA LEU A 13 -4.00 -11.78 -0.71
C LEU A 13 -3.07 -10.57 -0.85
N ASP A 14 -3.39 -9.44 -0.22
CA ASP A 14 -2.57 -8.23 -0.20
C ASP A 14 -1.28 -8.46 0.62
N GLU A 15 -1.28 -9.34 1.62
CA GLU A 15 -0.07 -9.76 2.36
C GLU A 15 0.79 -10.72 1.52
N GLY A 16 0.20 -11.73 0.90
CA GLY A 16 0.91 -12.63 -0.02
C GLY A 16 1.52 -11.89 -1.22
N ILE A 17 0.78 -10.94 -1.81
CA ILE A 17 1.28 -10.06 -2.87
C ILE A 17 2.45 -9.21 -2.34
N ARG A 18 2.33 -8.62 -1.14
CA ARG A 18 3.41 -7.84 -0.51
C ARG A 18 4.63 -8.67 -0.17
N ASP A 19 4.46 -9.94 0.21
CA ASP A 19 5.56 -10.86 0.48
C ASP A 19 6.30 -11.22 -0.81
N LEU A 20 5.57 -11.48 -1.90
CA LEU A 20 6.16 -11.69 -3.22
C LEU A 20 6.92 -10.44 -3.70
N GLU A 21 6.34 -9.25 -3.55
CA GLU A 21 7.01 -7.98 -3.89
C GLU A 21 8.31 -7.77 -3.11
N LYS A 22 8.30 -8.08 -1.80
CA LYS A 22 9.50 -7.99 -0.96
C LYS A 22 10.56 -9.00 -1.36
N ALA A 23 10.15 -10.24 -1.67
CA ALA A 23 11.04 -11.29 -2.16
C ALA A 23 11.69 -10.89 -3.50
N LEU A 24 10.91 -10.35 -4.43
CA LEU A 24 11.37 -9.88 -5.75
C LEU A 24 12.02 -8.47 -5.70
N LYS A 25 12.10 -7.87 -4.50
CA LYS A 25 12.66 -6.53 -4.23
C LYS A 25 11.99 -5.42 -5.08
N THR A 26 10.75 -5.62 -5.51
CA THR A 26 10.04 -4.70 -6.40
C THR A 26 9.58 -3.41 -5.70
N GLY A 27 9.63 -3.33 -4.37
CA GLY A 27 9.39 -2.09 -3.63
C GLY A 27 8.73 -2.30 -2.27
N ARG A 28 8.54 -1.22 -1.51
CA ARG A 28 7.81 -1.20 -0.23
C ARG A 28 6.29 -1.17 -0.44
N GLY A 29 5.75 -2.03 -1.30
CA GLY A 29 4.32 -2.02 -1.65
C GLY A 29 3.88 -0.79 -2.44
N TYR A 30 2.89 -0.96 -3.30
CA TYR A 30 2.41 0.07 -4.24
C TYR A 30 1.54 1.17 -3.61
N THR A 31 1.60 1.41 -2.31
CA THR A 31 0.83 2.51 -1.71
C THR A 31 1.58 3.82 -1.80
N ASP A 32 0.93 4.79 -2.46
CA ASP A 32 1.34 6.19 -2.57
C ASP A 32 2.53 6.46 -3.51
N GLU A 33 2.94 5.46 -4.31
CA GLU A 33 3.86 5.68 -5.44
C GLU A 33 3.09 6.09 -6.69
N PRO A 34 3.47 7.20 -7.36
CA PRO A 34 2.93 7.57 -8.66
C PRO A 34 3.02 6.41 -9.66
N ILE A 35 1.95 6.19 -10.45
CA ILE A 35 1.92 5.15 -11.50
C ILE A 35 3.15 5.27 -12.41
N SER A 36 3.60 6.48 -12.68
CA SER A 36 4.81 6.75 -13.45
C SER A 36 6.08 6.13 -12.86
N LYS A 37 6.27 6.18 -11.54
CA LYS A 37 7.40 5.51 -10.86
C LYS A 37 7.30 3.99 -10.89
N ILE A 38 6.08 3.46 -10.79
CA ILE A 38 5.83 2.03 -10.91
C ILE A 38 6.15 1.57 -12.33
N LEU A 39 5.67 2.28 -13.36
CA LEU A 39 5.95 1.98 -14.77
C LEU A 39 7.44 2.11 -15.11
N SER A 40 8.11 3.14 -14.60
CA SER A 40 9.56 3.30 -14.73
C SER A 40 10.31 2.14 -14.08
N SER A 41 9.92 1.75 -12.86
CA SER A 41 10.48 0.58 -12.17
C SER A 41 10.21 -0.73 -12.92
N MET A 42 9.06 -0.87 -13.59
CA MET A 42 8.78 -2.02 -14.46
C MET A 42 9.65 -2.02 -15.72
N GLY A 43 9.93 -0.85 -16.30
CA GLY A 43 10.85 -0.70 -17.43
C GLY A 43 12.30 -1.06 -17.10
N GLU A 44 12.70 -0.87 -15.84
CA GLU A 44 14.02 -1.26 -15.32
C GLU A 44 14.07 -2.68 -14.72
N ALA A 45 12.92 -3.35 -14.61
CA ALA A 45 12.83 -4.68 -14.02
C ALA A 45 13.38 -5.76 -14.96
N GLU A 46 13.91 -6.82 -14.38
CA GLU A 46 14.46 -7.96 -15.10
C GLU A 46 13.58 -9.19 -14.89
N PRO A 47 13.38 -10.02 -15.93
CA PRO A 47 12.70 -11.28 -15.77
C PRO A 47 13.57 -12.23 -14.94
N VAL A 48 13.03 -12.69 -13.81
CA VAL A 48 13.59 -13.78 -13.01
C VAL A 48 12.63 -14.95 -13.02
N LEU A 49 13.14 -16.15 -12.77
CA LEU A 49 12.30 -17.35 -12.68
C LEU A 49 11.73 -17.47 -11.27
N LEU A 50 10.48 -17.90 -11.21
CA LEU A 50 9.78 -18.26 -9.98
C LEU A 50 9.28 -19.70 -10.13
N ASP A 51 9.77 -20.58 -9.27
CA ASP A 51 9.26 -21.93 -9.09
C ASP A 51 7.79 -21.88 -8.70
N ARG A 52 7.00 -22.81 -9.20
CA ARG A 52 5.60 -22.99 -8.86
C ARG A 52 5.41 -24.42 -8.44
N TRP A 53 4.68 -24.62 -7.36
CA TRP A 53 4.53 -25.94 -6.74
C TRP A 53 3.11 -26.42 -6.85
N GLU A 54 2.92 -27.66 -7.26
CA GLU A 54 1.61 -28.29 -7.33
C GLU A 54 1.30 -29.00 -5.99
N LEU A 55 0.05 -28.86 -5.56
CA LEU A 55 -0.56 -29.57 -4.46
C LEU A 55 -1.57 -30.59 -5.00
N GLN A 56 -1.33 -31.86 -4.72
CA GLN A 56 -2.22 -32.96 -5.06
C GLN A 56 -2.87 -33.47 -3.76
N VAL A 57 -4.20 -33.44 -3.69
CA VAL A 57 -4.95 -33.77 -2.46
C VAL A 57 -5.80 -35.01 -2.70
N GLU A 58 -5.61 -36.01 -1.85
CA GLU A 58 -6.40 -37.24 -1.81
C GLU A 58 -6.98 -37.43 -0.41
N LYS A 59 -8.14 -38.07 -0.30
CA LYS A 59 -8.70 -38.42 1.02
C LYS A 59 -7.79 -39.42 1.73
N ASN A 60 -7.61 -39.26 3.03
CA ASN A 60 -6.90 -40.26 3.82
C ASN A 60 -7.86 -41.41 4.19
N PRO A 61 -7.71 -42.63 3.62
CA PRO A 61 -8.59 -43.76 3.91
C PRO A 61 -8.42 -44.30 5.34
N ASP A 62 -7.27 -44.03 5.97
CA ASP A 62 -6.94 -44.51 7.32
C ASP A 62 -7.45 -43.58 8.43
N ALA A 63 -8.12 -42.49 8.07
CA ALA A 63 -8.68 -41.55 9.02
C ALA A 63 -10.09 -41.98 9.49
N PRO A 64 -10.45 -41.72 10.76
CA PRO A 64 -11.78 -42.04 11.26
C PRO A 64 -12.88 -41.31 10.45
N PRO A 65 -14.06 -41.95 10.22
CA PRO A 65 -15.12 -41.44 9.32
C PRO A 65 -15.66 -40.05 9.69
N ASN A 66 -15.54 -39.68 10.96
CA ASN A 66 -15.93 -38.38 11.48
C ASN A 66 -14.66 -37.69 11.96
N GLY A 67 -13.98 -36.99 11.04
CA GLY A 67 -12.95 -36.03 11.42
C GLY A 67 -13.53 -35.11 12.51
N ASP A 68 -12.78 -34.89 13.59
CA ASP A 68 -13.20 -34.20 14.82
C ASP A 68 -13.94 -32.88 14.53
N ASP A 69 -15.27 -32.98 14.36
CA ASP A 69 -16.18 -31.90 13.98
C ASP A 69 -16.46 -31.05 15.22
N SER A 70 -15.41 -30.35 15.62
CA SER A 70 -15.36 -29.53 16.82
C SER A 70 -16.09 -28.20 16.59
N GLY A 71 -17.40 -28.28 16.36
CA GLY A 71 -18.37 -27.21 16.59
C GLY A 71 -18.20 -25.93 15.77
N SER A 72 -17.50 -25.95 14.62
CA SER A 72 -17.41 -24.79 13.75
C SER A 72 -18.58 -24.73 12.76
N HIS A 73 -19.23 -23.58 12.64
CA HIS A 73 -20.35 -23.36 11.70
C HIS A 73 -19.95 -23.45 10.21
N HIS A 74 -18.66 -23.49 9.88
CA HIS A 74 -18.18 -23.58 8.50
C HIS A 74 -17.81 -25.02 8.10
N PRO A 75 -18.25 -25.50 6.92
CA PRO A 75 -17.99 -26.87 6.47
C PRO A 75 -16.52 -27.10 6.13
N SER A 76 -16.02 -28.26 6.53
CA SER A 76 -14.71 -28.77 6.09
C SER A 76 -14.75 -29.16 4.61
N ARG A 77 -13.61 -29.03 3.92
CA ARG A 77 -13.46 -29.31 2.48
C ARG A 77 -12.64 -30.59 2.25
N ASP A 78 -12.91 -31.23 1.12
CA ASP A 78 -12.12 -32.38 0.63
C ASP A 78 -10.96 -31.95 -0.28
N THR A 79 -10.91 -30.68 -0.68
CA THR A 79 -9.87 -30.11 -1.54
C THR A 79 -9.40 -28.75 -1.01
N LEU A 80 -8.17 -28.36 -1.36
CA LEU A 80 -7.63 -27.03 -1.09
C LEU A 80 -8.24 -25.98 -2.03
N PRO A 81 -8.29 -24.69 -1.62
CA PRO A 81 -8.82 -23.61 -2.46
C PRO A 81 -7.95 -23.34 -3.70
N LEU A 82 -6.65 -23.62 -3.61
CA LEU A 82 -5.68 -23.49 -4.69
C LEU A 82 -4.85 -24.78 -4.76
N SER A 83 -4.59 -25.26 -5.98
CA SER A 83 -3.72 -26.42 -6.23
C SER A 83 -2.31 -26.03 -6.63
N VAL A 84 -2.01 -24.73 -6.74
CA VAL A 84 -0.68 -24.23 -7.09
C VAL A 84 -0.23 -23.20 -6.07
N VAL A 85 0.99 -23.36 -5.55
CA VAL A 85 1.66 -22.46 -4.62
C VAL A 85 2.67 -21.62 -5.38
N ASN A 86 2.56 -20.30 -5.26
CA ASN A 86 3.55 -19.36 -5.80
C ASN A 86 4.37 -18.72 -4.69
N ASN A 87 3.81 -18.57 -3.49
CA ASN A 87 4.49 -17.94 -2.36
C ASN A 87 4.72 -18.93 -1.23
N TYR A 88 3.64 -19.47 -0.66
CA TYR A 88 3.72 -20.34 0.50
C TYR A 88 2.46 -21.18 0.70
N PHE A 89 2.66 -22.35 1.30
CA PHE A 89 1.63 -23.24 1.79
C PHE A 89 1.88 -23.51 3.28
N SER A 90 0.85 -23.48 4.11
CA SER A 90 1.02 -23.80 5.53
C SER A 90 -0.18 -24.52 6.14
N PHE A 91 0.07 -25.18 7.27
CA PHE A 91 -0.98 -25.79 8.08
C PHE A 91 -0.68 -25.68 9.58
N GLY A 92 -1.73 -25.76 10.41
CA GLY A 92 -1.63 -25.65 11.87
C GLY A 92 -2.04 -24.27 12.39
N VAL A 93 -1.42 -23.81 13.48
CA VAL A 93 -1.84 -22.56 14.16
C VAL A 93 -1.75 -21.32 13.25
N ASP A 94 -0.78 -21.29 12.34
CA ASP A 94 -0.63 -20.22 11.35
C ASP A 94 -1.86 -20.10 10.42
N ALA A 95 -2.20 -21.20 9.76
CA ALA A 95 -3.39 -21.28 8.92
C ALA A 95 -4.70 -21.12 9.71
N GLN A 96 -4.73 -21.49 11.00
CA GLN A 96 -5.89 -21.24 11.85
C GLN A 96 -6.13 -19.75 12.06
N ILE A 97 -5.07 -18.95 12.26
CA ILE A 97 -5.16 -17.49 12.40
C ILE A 97 -5.66 -16.86 11.09
N ALA A 98 -5.12 -17.29 9.95
CA ALA A 98 -5.59 -16.85 8.63
C ALA A 98 -7.07 -17.21 8.41
N LEU A 99 -7.50 -18.41 8.82
CA LEU A 99 -8.89 -18.83 8.73
C LEU A 99 -9.82 -18.02 9.65
N ASP A 100 -9.45 -17.80 10.91
CA ASP A 100 -10.21 -16.97 11.85
C ASP A 100 -10.34 -15.53 11.33
N PHE A 101 -9.30 -15.01 10.68
CA PHE A 101 -9.34 -13.70 10.01
C PHE A 101 -10.31 -13.69 8.83
N HIS A 102 -10.24 -14.70 7.96
CA HIS A 102 -11.13 -14.86 6.82
C HIS A 102 -12.60 -14.92 7.26
N GLU A 103 -12.94 -15.80 8.20
CA GLU A 103 -14.28 -15.98 8.75
C GLU A 103 -14.80 -14.68 9.42
N ALA A 104 -13.95 -13.99 10.19
CA ALA A 104 -14.34 -12.74 10.83
C ALA A 104 -14.60 -11.61 9.82
N ARG A 105 -13.82 -11.58 8.72
CA ARG A 105 -14.00 -10.62 7.63
C ARG A 105 -15.28 -10.88 6.85
N GLU A 106 -15.56 -12.13 6.50
CA GLU A 106 -16.82 -12.51 5.86
C GLU A 106 -18.03 -12.13 6.73
N ALA A 107 -17.94 -12.34 8.04
CA ALA A 107 -19.01 -12.00 8.96
C ALA A 107 -19.21 -10.49 9.14
N ARG A 108 -18.15 -9.67 9.05
CA ARG A 108 -18.19 -8.22 9.32
C ARG A 108 -17.28 -7.38 8.40
N PRO A 109 -17.54 -7.29 7.09
CA PRO A 109 -16.63 -6.65 6.13
C PRO A 109 -16.27 -5.20 6.49
N GLN A 110 -17.22 -4.45 7.04
CA GLN A 110 -17.09 -3.05 7.45
C GLN A 110 -16.02 -2.80 8.54
N LYS A 111 -15.59 -3.83 9.28
CA LYS A 111 -14.56 -3.71 10.32
C LYS A 111 -13.12 -3.87 9.79
N PHE A 112 -12.95 -4.33 8.55
CA PHE A 112 -11.67 -4.71 7.97
C PHE A 112 -11.17 -3.77 6.86
N ASN A 113 -11.72 -2.56 6.80
CA ASN A 113 -11.36 -1.52 5.84
C ASN A 113 -10.08 -0.74 6.21
N SER A 114 -9.38 -1.12 7.28
CA SER A 114 -8.19 -0.41 7.76
C SER A 114 -7.04 -1.38 8.06
N ARG A 115 -5.87 -1.09 7.49
CA ARG A 115 -4.62 -1.87 7.69
C ARG A 115 -4.24 -2.01 9.16
N LEU A 116 -4.37 -0.95 9.94
CA LEU A 116 -4.05 -0.95 11.37
C LEU A 116 -5.00 -1.85 12.17
N ARG A 117 -6.29 -1.82 11.82
CA ARG A 117 -7.30 -2.67 12.47
C ARG A 117 -7.11 -4.14 12.10
N ASN A 118 -6.73 -4.41 10.85
CA ASN A 118 -6.43 -5.77 10.39
C ASN A 118 -5.21 -6.33 11.15
N LYS A 119 -4.12 -5.56 11.27
CA LYS A 119 -2.97 -5.94 12.10
C LYS A 119 -3.34 -6.16 13.58
N MET A 120 -4.19 -5.30 14.14
CA MET A 120 -4.66 -5.45 15.52
C MET A 120 -5.50 -6.71 15.71
N PHE A 121 -6.33 -7.08 14.74
CA PHE A 121 -7.07 -8.35 14.75
C PHE A 121 -6.11 -9.53 14.75
N TYR A 122 -5.10 -9.55 13.88
CA TYR A 122 -4.07 -10.59 13.86
C TYR A 122 -3.35 -10.72 15.21
N GLY A 123 -3.02 -9.61 15.85
CA GLY A 123 -2.45 -9.60 17.20
C GLY A 123 -3.39 -10.20 18.26
N GLN A 124 -4.69 -9.90 18.18
CA GLN A 124 -5.70 -10.44 19.11
C GLN A 124 -5.99 -11.93 18.87
N ALA A 125 -6.13 -12.35 17.61
CA ALA A 125 -6.35 -13.73 17.22
C ALA A 125 -5.13 -14.60 17.57
N GLY A 126 -3.92 -14.15 17.24
CA GLY A 126 -2.68 -14.79 17.65
C GLY A 126 -2.54 -14.88 19.18
N GLY A 127 -2.94 -13.82 19.90
CA GLY A 127 -2.99 -13.80 21.38
C GLY A 127 -3.98 -14.80 21.98
N LYS A 128 -5.14 -15.01 21.34
CA LYS A 128 -6.13 -16.02 21.72
C LYS A 128 -5.58 -17.43 21.51
N ASP A 129 -4.93 -17.70 20.38
CA ASP A 129 -4.37 -19.01 20.07
C ASP A 129 -3.15 -19.37 20.95
N LEU A 130 -2.36 -18.37 21.36
CA LEU A 130 -1.35 -18.49 22.42
C LEU A 130 -1.92 -19.07 23.73
N LEU A 131 -3.16 -18.72 24.06
CA LEU A 131 -3.86 -19.20 25.26
C LEU A 131 -4.57 -20.54 25.03
N GLN A 132 -5.22 -20.72 23.87
CA GLN A 132 -6.04 -21.90 23.58
C GLN A 132 -5.22 -23.15 23.24
N ARG A 133 -3.99 -23.00 22.72
CA ARG A 133 -3.05 -24.10 22.43
C ARG A 133 -3.67 -25.28 21.64
N LYS A 134 -4.66 -25.00 20.78
CA LYS A 134 -5.44 -26.02 20.03
C LYS A 134 -4.56 -26.95 19.19
N TRP A 135 -3.43 -26.44 18.70
CA TRP A 135 -2.49 -27.15 17.82
C TRP A 135 -1.20 -27.59 18.52
N LYS A 136 -1.18 -27.65 19.85
CA LYS A 136 0.01 -28.08 20.61
C LYS A 136 0.45 -29.52 20.27
N ASP A 137 -0.50 -30.36 19.89
CA ASP A 137 -0.29 -31.77 19.56
C ASP A 137 -0.34 -32.01 18.04
N LEU A 138 -0.04 -31.00 17.21
CA LEU A 138 -0.10 -31.10 15.74
C LEU A 138 0.64 -32.35 15.21
N SER A 139 1.84 -32.62 15.75
CA SER A 139 2.67 -33.76 15.36
C SER A 139 2.06 -35.14 15.67
N GLU A 140 1.00 -35.23 16.47
CA GLU A 140 0.29 -36.49 16.71
C GLU A 140 -0.66 -36.82 15.56
N PHE A 141 -1.12 -35.83 14.81
CA PHE A 141 -2.13 -36.00 13.76
C PHE A 141 -1.57 -35.87 12.35
N VAL A 142 -0.28 -35.56 12.22
CA VAL A 142 0.39 -35.31 10.95
C VAL A 142 1.62 -36.19 10.83
N THR A 143 1.79 -36.80 9.65
CA THR A 143 3.10 -37.29 9.21
C THR A 143 3.61 -36.43 8.07
N LEU A 144 4.92 -36.23 8.04
CA LEU A 144 5.59 -35.39 7.06
C LEU A 144 6.84 -36.09 6.55
N GLU A 145 6.86 -36.31 5.25
CA GLU A 145 8.00 -36.83 4.51
C GLU A 145 8.53 -35.74 3.57
N CYS A 146 9.85 -35.58 3.49
CA CYS A 146 10.51 -34.67 2.56
C CYS A 146 11.59 -35.44 1.81
N ASP A 147 11.53 -35.46 0.48
CA ASP A 147 12.41 -36.25 -0.40
C ASP A 147 12.58 -37.72 0.06
N GLY A 148 11.48 -38.39 0.36
CA GLY A 148 11.48 -39.79 0.81
C GLY A 148 11.89 -39.99 2.27
N LYS A 149 12.25 -38.93 3.01
CA LYS A 149 12.68 -39.00 4.40
C LYS A 149 11.57 -38.54 5.35
N ASP A 150 11.14 -39.45 6.23
CA ASP A 150 10.23 -39.11 7.33
C ASP A 150 10.91 -38.14 8.32
N ILE A 151 10.32 -36.97 8.50
CA ILE A 151 10.77 -35.94 9.44
C ILE A 151 9.75 -35.70 10.56
N THR A 152 8.77 -36.58 10.72
CA THR A 152 7.70 -36.47 11.72
C THR A 152 8.24 -36.41 13.15
N ALA A 153 9.30 -37.16 13.45
CA ALA A 153 9.98 -37.12 14.74
C ALA A 153 10.50 -35.70 15.07
N LYS A 154 11.04 -34.97 14.07
CA LYS A 154 11.50 -33.59 14.26
C LYS A 154 10.36 -32.66 14.62
N LEU A 155 9.17 -32.83 14.02
CA LEU A 155 7.98 -32.02 14.38
C LEU A 155 7.65 -32.15 15.86
N ARG A 156 7.74 -33.37 16.40
CA ARG A 156 7.47 -33.67 17.81
C ARG A 156 8.56 -33.13 18.73
N GLU A 157 9.82 -33.39 18.42
CA GLU A 157 10.97 -32.93 19.21
C GLU A 157 11.01 -31.41 19.33
N GLN A 158 10.70 -30.72 18.24
CA GLN A 158 10.72 -29.27 18.15
C GLN A 158 9.39 -28.62 18.55
N LYS A 159 8.41 -29.42 18.99
CA LYS A 159 7.07 -28.97 19.43
C LYS A 159 6.39 -28.06 18.40
N VAL A 160 6.46 -28.46 17.14
CA VAL A 160 5.95 -27.67 16.02
C VAL A 160 4.43 -27.61 16.09
N HIS A 161 3.88 -26.40 16.02
CA HIS A 161 2.43 -26.13 16.02
C HIS A 161 1.93 -25.57 14.69
N ALA A 162 2.84 -25.17 13.78
CA ALA A 162 2.57 -24.86 12.39
C ALA A 162 3.75 -25.27 11.50
N VAL A 163 3.47 -25.75 10.30
CA VAL A 163 4.48 -26.05 9.28
C VAL A 163 4.23 -25.15 8.08
N LEU A 164 5.29 -24.48 7.62
CA LEU A 164 5.30 -23.60 6.47
C LEU A 164 6.18 -24.22 5.39
N PHE A 165 5.69 -24.21 4.17
CA PHE A 165 6.42 -24.48 2.94
C PHE A 165 6.56 -23.14 2.22
N LEU A 166 7.78 -22.65 2.10
CA LEU A 166 8.08 -21.34 1.55
C LEU A 166 8.76 -21.53 0.19
N ASN A 167 8.17 -20.93 -0.85
CA ASN A 167 8.78 -20.78 -2.16
C ASN A 167 9.48 -19.42 -2.32
N ILE A 168 9.15 -18.48 -1.45
CA ILE A 168 9.77 -17.16 -1.38
C ILE A 168 10.36 -16.93 0.01
N PRO A 169 11.44 -16.15 0.13
CA PRO A 169 12.09 -15.90 1.42
C PRO A 169 11.28 -15.02 2.39
N SER A 170 10.23 -14.35 1.90
CA SER A 170 9.38 -13.43 2.67
C SER A 170 8.08 -14.10 3.11
N TYR A 171 7.64 -13.82 4.33
CA TYR A 171 6.41 -14.36 4.89
C TYR A 171 5.75 -13.39 5.88
N GLY A 172 4.42 -13.44 6.00
CA GLY A 172 3.67 -12.77 7.07
C GLY A 172 3.91 -11.27 7.12
N GLY A 173 3.96 -10.63 5.94
CA GLY A 173 4.17 -9.19 5.83
C GLY A 173 5.64 -8.77 5.91
N GLY A 174 6.58 -9.55 5.40
CA GLY A 174 7.99 -9.19 5.24
C GLY A 174 8.98 -9.85 6.19
N THR A 175 8.52 -10.79 7.01
CA THR A 175 9.41 -11.55 7.91
C THR A 175 10.15 -12.64 7.13
N HIS A 176 11.22 -13.17 7.71
CA HIS A 176 12.06 -14.18 7.05
C HIS A 176 12.19 -15.42 7.98
N PRO A 177 11.23 -16.37 7.93
CA PRO A 177 11.21 -17.49 8.86
C PRO A 177 12.36 -18.49 8.64
N TRP A 178 12.92 -18.54 7.43
CA TRP A 178 14.07 -19.39 7.10
C TRP A 178 15.37 -18.82 7.70
N ASN A 179 16.05 -19.61 8.52
CA ASN A 179 17.32 -19.21 9.10
C ASN A 179 18.48 -19.53 8.15
N ARG A 180 19.09 -18.49 7.57
CA ARG A 180 20.23 -18.58 6.64
C ARG A 180 21.45 -19.32 7.19
N ALA A 181 21.58 -19.47 8.50
CA ALA A 181 22.67 -20.24 9.11
C ALA A 181 22.47 -21.77 8.98
N HIS A 182 21.28 -22.24 8.57
CA HIS A 182 20.94 -23.65 8.44
C HIS A 182 20.44 -23.95 7.02
N GLY A 183 21.30 -24.56 6.19
CA GLY A 183 20.98 -24.94 4.81
C GLY A 183 21.53 -23.98 3.76
N GLN A 184 21.06 -24.11 2.53
CA GLN A 184 21.37 -23.15 1.47
C GLN A 184 20.51 -21.89 1.64
N GLU A 185 20.96 -20.76 1.09
CA GLU A 185 20.15 -19.55 1.08
C GLU A 185 18.89 -19.78 0.24
N ALA A 186 17.73 -19.44 0.79
CA ALA A 186 16.45 -19.61 0.09
C ALA A 186 16.48 -18.87 -1.25
N ALA A 187 16.16 -19.59 -2.32
CA ALA A 187 16.05 -19.09 -3.67
C ALA A 187 14.65 -19.37 -4.22
N THR A 188 14.28 -18.68 -5.29
CA THR A 188 12.94 -18.80 -5.89
C THR A 188 12.96 -19.60 -7.19
N ASP A 189 14.11 -20.13 -7.58
CA ASP A 189 14.38 -20.71 -8.91
C ASP A 189 15.31 -21.94 -8.89
N ASP A 190 15.52 -22.55 -7.73
CA ASP A 190 16.42 -23.70 -7.52
C ASP A 190 15.70 -25.06 -7.52
N GLY A 191 14.38 -25.05 -7.62
CA GLY A 191 13.51 -26.20 -7.53
C GLY A 191 13.50 -26.84 -6.14
N LEU A 192 13.79 -26.06 -5.09
CA LEU A 192 13.70 -26.46 -3.69
C LEU A 192 12.64 -25.64 -2.97
N ILE A 193 12.00 -26.24 -1.96
CA ILE A 193 11.06 -25.57 -1.08
C ILE A 193 11.58 -25.61 0.36
N GLU A 194 11.55 -24.48 1.04
CA GLU A 194 11.94 -24.37 2.44
C GLU A 194 10.81 -24.86 3.35
N VAL A 195 11.09 -25.87 4.17
CA VAL A 195 10.16 -26.41 5.16
C VAL A 195 10.52 -25.89 6.55
N VAL A 196 9.66 -25.06 7.12
CA VAL A 196 9.88 -24.38 8.40
C VAL A 196 8.82 -24.82 9.42
N GLY A 197 9.28 -25.21 10.61
CA GLY A 197 8.42 -25.46 11.76
C GLY A 197 8.35 -24.25 12.67
N LEU A 198 7.14 -23.88 13.10
CA LEU A 198 6.91 -22.81 14.06
C LEU A 198 6.19 -23.32 15.31
N THR A 199 6.70 -22.97 16.48
CA THR A 199 5.94 -23.00 17.73
C THR A 199 5.05 -21.76 17.83
N THR A 200 4.00 -21.82 18.65
CA THR A 200 3.11 -20.67 18.88
C THR A 200 3.84 -19.43 19.39
N TYR A 201 4.99 -19.59 20.07
CA TYR A 201 5.82 -18.48 20.52
C TYR A 201 6.72 -17.89 19.44
N GLN A 202 7.11 -18.69 18.44
CA GLN A 202 7.94 -18.21 17.33
C GLN A 202 7.14 -17.35 16.35
N LEU A 203 5.84 -17.63 16.13
CA LEU A 203 4.99 -16.83 15.25
C LEU A 203 5.08 -15.30 15.54
N PRO A 204 4.81 -14.80 16.76
CA PRO A 204 4.95 -13.38 17.05
C PRO A 204 6.41 -12.90 17.01
N LEU A 205 7.38 -13.79 17.30
CA LEU A 205 8.80 -13.43 17.30
C LEU A 205 9.34 -13.15 15.89
N LEU A 206 8.72 -13.69 14.83
CA LEU A 206 9.08 -13.38 13.45
C LEU A 206 9.03 -11.86 13.18
N GLN A 207 8.06 -11.15 13.76
CA GLN A 207 7.91 -9.71 13.61
C GLN A 207 9.01 -8.92 14.34
N ALA A 208 9.71 -9.56 15.29
CA ALA A 208 10.87 -9.00 15.99
C ALA A 208 12.21 -9.47 15.40
N GLY A 209 12.20 -10.01 14.16
CA GLY A 209 13.40 -10.51 13.49
C GLY A 209 13.82 -11.92 13.93
N GLY A 210 12.95 -12.64 14.64
CA GLY A 210 13.15 -14.06 14.92
C GLY A 210 13.00 -14.94 13.68
N HIS A 211 13.26 -16.23 13.85
CA HIS A 211 13.14 -17.24 12.80
C HIS A 211 12.43 -18.49 13.31
N GLY A 212 11.98 -19.33 12.38
CA GLY A 212 11.46 -20.66 12.67
C GLY A 212 12.56 -21.71 12.79
N THR A 213 12.14 -22.95 13.04
CA THR A 213 13.01 -24.12 12.99
C THR A 213 13.10 -24.62 11.55
N CYS A 214 14.30 -24.66 10.97
CA CYS A 214 14.52 -25.18 9.62
C CYS A 214 14.42 -26.71 9.64
N LEU A 215 13.38 -27.28 9.05
CA LEU A 215 13.11 -28.72 9.09
C LEU A 215 13.79 -29.45 7.93
N ALA A 216 13.65 -28.91 6.73
CA ALA A 216 14.22 -29.42 5.47
C ALA A 216 14.23 -28.33 4.38
N GLN A 217 15.08 -28.53 3.37
CA GLN A 217 14.93 -27.99 2.01
C GLN A 217 14.75 -29.21 1.11
N CYS A 218 13.69 -29.25 0.29
CA CYS A 218 13.34 -30.47 -0.44
C CYS A 218 12.68 -30.21 -1.80
N ARG A 219 12.65 -31.22 -2.67
CA ARG A 219 11.99 -31.18 -4.00
C ARG A 219 10.59 -31.76 -3.99
N THR A 220 10.30 -32.59 -3.00
CA THR A 220 9.01 -33.26 -2.85
C THR A 220 8.66 -33.34 -1.37
N ALA A 221 7.39 -33.17 -1.05
CA ALA A 221 6.88 -33.44 0.29
C ALA A 221 5.57 -34.22 0.26
N ARG A 222 5.40 -35.11 1.22
CA ARG A 222 4.16 -35.86 1.43
C ARG A 222 3.66 -35.60 2.85
N ILE A 223 2.46 -35.05 2.95
CA ILE A 223 1.79 -34.75 4.21
C ILE A 223 0.61 -35.69 4.36
N VAL A 224 0.50 -36.40 5.48
CA VAL A 224 -0.70 -37.20 5.79
C VAL A 224 -1.32 -36.69 7.07
N THR A 225 -2.59 -36.31 7.02
CA THR A 225 -3.35 -35.81 8.16
C THR A 225 -4.42 -36.81 8.59
N ARG A 226 -4.59 -36.98 9.90
CA ARG A 226 -5.57 -37.92 10.49
C ARG A 226 -6.79 -37.25 11.12
N ARG A 227 -6.83 -35.91 11.08
CA ARG A 227 -7.95 -35.07 11.54
C ARG A 227 -8.14 -33.92 10.56
N THR A 228 -9.25 -33.21 10.68
CA THR A 228 -9.42 -31.93 9.98
C THR A 228 -8.43 -30.90 10.51
N ILE A 229 -7.68 -30.27 9.60
CA ILE A 229 -6.63 -29.28 9.92
C ILE A 229 -6.85 -28.02 9.07
N PRO A 230 -6.75 -26.81 9.65
CA PRO A 230 -6.75 -25.57 8.90
C PRO A 230 -5.46 -25.48 8.09
N MET A 231 -5.62 -25.12 6.82
CA MET A 231 -4.55 -24.97 5.84
C MET A 231 -4.73 -23.67 5.07
N GLN A 232 -3.64 -23.10 4.56
CA GLN A 232 -3.68 -21.93 3.70
C GLN A 232 -2.69 -22.06 2.55
N VAL A 233 -3.10 -21.59 1.38
CA VAL A 233 -2.27 -21.54 0.17
C VAL A 233 -2.32 -20.11 -0.34
N ASP A 234 -1.15 -19.45 -0.43
CA ASP A 234 -1.01 -18.06 -0.89
C ASP A 234 -2.02 -17.08 -0.25
N GLY A 235 -2.38 -17.29 1.03
CA GLY A 235 -3.34 -16.47 1.79
C GLY A 235 -4.79 -16.94 1.77
N GLU A 236 -5.16 -17.93 0.96
CA GLU A 236 -6.50 -18.52 0.93
C GLU A 236 -6.60 -19.68 1.93
N ALA A 237 -7.36 -19.50 3.01
CA ALA A 237 -7.47 -20.45 4.10
C ALA A 237 -8.72 -21.35 4.03
N CYS A 238 -8.61 -22.59 4.49
CA CYS A 238 -9.74 -23.51 4.62
C CYS A 238 -9.53 -24.54 5.73
N ARG A 239 -10.60 -25.22 6.16
CA ARG A 239 -10.51 -26.46 6.95
C ARG A 239 -10.46 -27.63 5.98
N LEU A 240 -9.35 -28.36 5.92
CA LEU A 240 -9.23 -29.54 5.07
C LEU A 240 -9.47 -30.81 5.89
N ASN A 241 -10.35 -31.68 5.38
CA ASN A 241 -10.58 -33.01 5.93
C ASN A 241 -9.30 -33.86 5.94
N PRO A 242 -9.25 -34.96 6.73
CA PRO A 242 -8.11 -35.87 6.72
C PRO A 242 -7.70 -36.27 5.30
N SER A 243 -6.47 -35.96 4.93
CA SER A 243 -6.00 -36.03 3.55
C SER A 243 -4.56 -36.50 3.46
N ILE A 244 -4.21 -37.08 2.33
CA ILE A 244 -2.85 -37.28 1.85
C ILE A 244 -2.60 -36.15 0.83
N ILE A 245 -1.54 -35.38 1.05
CA ILE A 245 -1.20 -34.21 0.26
C ILE A 245 0.21 -34.41 -0.29
N GLY A 246 0.33 -34.43 -1.61
CA GLY A 246 1.60 -34.37 -2.32
C GLY A 246 1.95 -32.93 -2.69
N LEU A 247 3.20 -32.54 -2.50
CA LEU A 247 3.77 -31.28 -2.95
C LEU A 247 4.98 -31.57 -3.83
N GLN A 248 5.01 -30.98 -5.02
CA GLN A 248 6.12 -31.15 -5.97
C GLN A 248 6.24 -29.93 -6.90
N LEU A 249 7.41 -29.76 -7.52
CA LEU A 249 7.62 -28.73 -8.52
C LEU A 249 6.67 -28.96 -9.72
N LEU A 250 5.92 -27.93 -10.10
CA LEU A 250 5.05 -27.91 -11.28
C LEU A 250 5.81 -27.42 -12.50
N ASN A 251 6.24 -26.16 -12.44
CA ASN A 251 6.99 -25.47 -13.49
C ASN A 251 7.63 -24.20 -12.93
N GLN A 252 8.37 -23.49 -13.79
CA GLN A 252 8.87 -22.15 -13.53
C GLN A 252 8.08 -21.13 -14.35
N ALA A 253 7.81 -19.97 -13.76
CA ALA A 253 7.19 -18.83 -14.44
C ALA A 253 8.13 -17.60 -14.39
N PRO A 254 8.29 -16.86 -15.50
CA PRO A 254 9.00 -15.60 -15.47
C PRO A 254 8.18 -14.55 -14.71
N VAL A 255 8.81 -13.88 -13.76
CA VAL A 255 8.27 -12.76 -12.99
C VAL A 255 9.23 -11.57 -13.06
N LEU A 256 8.73 -10.35 -12.95
CA LEU A 256 9.58 -9.16 -12.97
C LEU A 256 10.13 -8.89 -11.57
N ALA A 257 11.45 -8.78 -11.46
CA ALA A 257 12.15 -8.38 -10.24
C ALA A 257 12.96 -7.10 -10.47
N LYS A 258 13.12 -6.30 -9.42
CA LYS A 258 13.93 -5.08 -9.50
C LYS A 258 15.42 -5.43 -9.65
N ARG A 259 16.12 -4.75 -10.56
CA ARG A 259 17.55 -4.93 -10.80
C ARG A 259 18.36 -4.83 -9.50
N ARG A 260 19.26 -5.78 -9.25
CA ARG A 260 20.22 -5.72 -8.14
C ARG A 260 21.30 -4.68 -8.46
N ALA A 261 21.55 -3.73 -7.57
CA ALA A 261 22.65 -2.78 -7.71
C ALA A 261 23.99 -3.55 -7.78
N GLY A 262 24.70 -3.45 -8.91
CA GLY A 262 26.01 -4.08 -9.11
C GLY A 262 26.21 -4.88 -10.40
N PHE A 263 25.17 -5.05 -11.23
CA PHE A 263 25.33 -5.59 -12.60
C PHE A 263 25.55 -4.45 -13.60
N GLU A 264 26.52 -4.61 -14.51
CA GLU A 264 26.77 -3.62 -15.57
C GLU A 264 25.52 -3.45 -16.45
N PRO A 265 25.19 -2.22 -16.85
CA PRO A 265 23.96 -1.93 -17.56
C PRO A 265 23.97 -2.61 -18.92
N ASN A 266 22.94 -3.43 -19.19
CA ASN A 266 22.43 -3.51 -20.55
C ASN A 266 21.93 -2.09 -20.89
N PRO A 267 22.24 -1.50 -22.06
CA PRO A 267 21.77 -0.16 -22.40
C PRO A 267 20.26 -0.11 -22.19
N ALA A 268 19.82 0.79 -21.32
CA ALA A 268 18.41 0.95 -21.01
C ALA A 268 17.63 1.09 -22.32
N PRO A 269 16.47 0.44 -22.48
CA PRO A 269 15.58 0.81 -23.56
C PRO A 269 15.34 2.32 -23.44
N VAL A 270 15.58 3.05 -24.52
CA VAL A 270 15.39 4.50 -24.58
C VAL A 270 13.96 4.77 -24.12
N VAL A 271 13.78 5.37 -22.94
CA VAL A 271 12.47 5.84 -22.50
C VAL A 271 12.05 6.88 -23.52
N GLU A 272 11.00 6.56 -24.28
CA GLU A 272 10.50 7.41 -25.35
C GLU A 272 10.10 8.77 -24.74
N GLN A 273 10.78 9.84 -25.15
CA GLN A 273 10.45 11.19 -24.70
C GLN A 273 9.20 11.68 -25.43
N LEU A 274 8.25 12.23 -24.68
CA LEU A 274 7.10 12.93 -25.25
C LEU A 274 7.58 14.21 -25.91
N LYS A 275 7.32 14.34 -27.21
CA LYS A 275 7.45 15.62 -27.92
C LYS A 275 6.09 16.31 -27.90
N MET A 276 5.94 17.30 -27.02
CA MET A 276 4.66 17.99 -26.82
C MET A 276 4.70 19.39 -27.41
N GLN A 277 3.61 19.80 -28.09
CA GLN A 277 3.42 21.18 -28.51
C GLN A 277 2.93 22.02 -27.33
N VAL A 278 3.63 23.11 -27.04
CA VAL A 278 3.23 24.10 -26.04
C VAL A 278 2.43 25.19 -26.74
N LYS A 279 1.24 25.52 -26.21
CA LYS A 279 0.38 26.59 -26.70
C LYS A 279 0.02 27.56 -25.57
N ARG A 280 -0.04 28.85 -25.90
CA ARG A 280 -0.47 29.94 -25.03
C ARG A 280 -1.96 30.21 -25.21
N ILE A 281 -2.64 30.45 -24.10
CA ILE A 281 -4.00 30.99 -24.04
C ILE A 281 -3.91 32.32 -23.28
N SER A 282 -4.61 33.34 -23.78
CA SER A 282 -4.74 34.63 -23.09
C SER A 282 -5.83 34.58 -22.01
N MET A 283 -5.77 35.46 -21.01
CA MET A 283 -6.83 35.59 -20.01
C MET A 283 -8.21 35.87 -20.62
N ALA A 284 -8.29 36.71 -21.65
CA ALA A 284 -9.55 37.04 -22.31
C ALA A 284 -10.19 35.80 -22.96
N GLU A 285 -9.39 34.97 -23.63
CA GLU A 285 -9.86 33.72 -24.24
C GLU A 285 -10.29 32.71 -23.20
N TYR A 286 -9.54 32.62 -22.08
CA TYR A 286 -9.87 31.76 -20.95
C TYR A 286 -11.19 32.15 -20.30
N GLU A 287 -11.38 33.42 -19.96
CA GLU A 287 -12.63 33.90 -19.34
C GLU A 287 -13.84 33.68 -20.24
N ALA A 288 -13.67 33.86 -21.56
CA ALA A 288 -14.74 33.63 -22.53
C ALA A 288 -15.06 32.13 -22.74
N ASN A 289 -14.07 31.22 -22.68
CA ASN A 289 -14.22 29.85 -23.19
C ASN A 289 -13.81 28.74 -22.21
N HIS A 290 -13.54 29.01 -20.91
CA HIS A 290 -13.13 27.95 -19.96
C HIS A 290 -14.18 26.84 -19.71
N TYR A 291 -15.41 27.00 -20.21
CA TYR A 291 -16.45 25.96 -20.27
C TYR A 291 -16.52 25.20 -21.61
N ASP A 292 -15.89 25.71 -22.66
CA ASP A 292 -15.86 25.13 -24.01
C ASP A 292 -14.42 24.83 -24.41
N LYS A 293 -14.01 23.59 -24.16
CA LYS A 293 -12.64 23.14 -24.41
C LYS A 293 -12.24 23.26 -25.87
N GLU A 294 -13.15 22.96 -26.80
CA GLU A 294 -12.82 22.96 -28.23
C GLU A 294 -12.52 24.37 -28.71
N ASN A 295 -13.36 25.34 -28.31
CA ASN A 295 -13.16 26.74 -28.68
C ASN A 295 -11.91 27.33 -28.02
N LEU A 296 -11.66 26.96 -26.75
CA LEU A 296 -10.45 27.41 -26.03
C LEU A 296 -9.17 26.84 -26.67
N GLN A 297 -9.17 25.57 -27.07
CA GLN A 297 -8.04 24.95 -27.77
C GLN A 297 -7.80 25.54 -29.17
N ALA A 298 -8.88 25.93 -29.85
CA ALA A 298 -8.82 26.60 -31.16
C ALA A 298 -8.24 28.03 -31.07
N ALA A 299 -8.51 28.74 -29.98
CA ALA A 299 -7.95 30.07 -29.72
C ALA A 299 -6.46 30.06 -29.33
N ALA A 300 -5.95 28.92 -28.87
CA ALA A 300 -4.59 28.82 -28.34
C ALA A 300 -3.51 29.05 -29.41
N THR A 301 -2.56 29.95 -29.10
CA THR A 301 -1.43 30.30 -29.98
C THR A 301 -0.24 29.36 -29.75
N PRO A 302 0.33 28.72 -30.79
CA PRO A 302 1.47 27.83 -30.62
C PRO A 302 2.74 28.59 -30.22
N LEU A 303 3.44 28.09 -29.20
CA LEU A 303 4.72 28.61 -28.73
C LEU A 303 5.89 27.76 -29.21
N GLY A 304 5.77 26.44 -29.28
CA GLY A 304 6.86 25.58 -29.73
C GLY A 304 6.72 24.15 -29.24
N PHE A 305 7.83 23.41 -29.18
CA PHE A 305 7.85 22.03 -28.74
C PHE A 305 8.84 21.83 -27.59
N ILE A 306 8.44 21.03 -26.61
CA ILE A 306 9.34 20.51 -25.58
C ILE A 306 9.48 19.00 -25.74
N SER A 307 10.63 18.46 -25.34
CA SER A 307 10.85 17.01 -25.22
C SER A 307 11.02 16.69 -23.74
N VAL A 308 10.18 15.80 -23.24
CA VAL A 308 10.01 15.60 -21.80
C VAL A 308 9.62 14.16 -21.50
N SER A 309 10.02 13.65 -20.33
CA SER A 309 9.60 12.32 -19.91
C SER A 309 8.14 12.31 -19.49
N HIS A 310 7.48 11.16 -19.64
CA HIS A 310 6.09 10.96 -19.23
C HIS A 310 5.88 11.18 -17.72
N ASP A 311 6.92 11.03 -16.92
CA ASP A 311 6.91 11.18 -15.46
C ASP A 311 7.42 12.55 -14.99
N ALA A 312 7.56 13.52 -15.90
CA ALA A 312 8.02 14.85 -15.53
C ALA A 312 6.97 15.58 -14.68
N VAL A 313 7.41 16.02 -13.51
CA VAL A 313 6.66 16.92 -12.62
C VAL A 313 6.59 18.31 -13.24
N LEU A 314 5.47 19.02 -13.10
CA LEU A 314 5.26 20.32 -13.75
C LEU A 314 6.32 21.37 -13.38
N GLU A 315 6.90 21.32 -12.18
CA GLU A 315 8.01 22.20 -11.79
C GLU A 315 9.24 22.04 -12.70
N HIS A 316 9.52 20.80 -13.17
CA HIS A 316 10.55 20.55 -14.16
C HIS A 316 10.11 21.00 -15.56
N VAL A 317 8.86 20.72 -15.92
CA VAL A 317 8.28 21.14 -17.22
C VAL A 317 8.34 22.66 -17.39
N ARG A 318 8.07 23.43 -16.32
CA ARG A 318 8.18 24.90 -16.32
C ARG A 318 9.57 25.38 -16.72
N LYS A 319 10.62 24.71 -16.23
CA LYS A 319 12.02 25.03 -16.60
C LYS A 319 12.27 24.80 -18.10
N LEU A 320 11.69 23.75 -18.67
CA LEU A 320 11.76 23.47 -20.12
C LEU A 320 11.01 24.51 -20.95
N VAL A 321 9.79 24.88 -20.52
CA VAL A 321 8.99 25.93 -21.19
C VAL A 321 9.72 27.28 -21.14
N ASN A 322 10.27 27.66 -19.98
CA ASN A 322 11.05 28.90 -19.87
C ASN A 322 12.29 28.88 -20.78
N SER A 323 13.01 27.75 -20.84
CA SER A 323 14.16 27.60 -21.74
C SER A 323 13.76 27.72 -23.22
N LEU A 324 12.60 27.18 -23.61
CA LEU A 324 12.04 27.30 -24.96
C LEU A 324 11.81 28.78 -25.33
N LEU A 325 11.29 29.58 -24.39
CA LEU A 325 11.02 31.00 -24.59
C LEU A 325 12.30 31.84 -24.67
N GLU A 326 13.28 31.55 -23.81
CA GLU A 326 14.59 32.20 -23.83
C GLU A 326 15.30 31.97 -25.17
N GLN A 327 15.28 30.74 -25.70
CA GLN A 327 15.87 30.42 -27.00
C GLN A 327 15.23 31.19 -28.17
N GLN A 328 13.91 31.41 -28.12
CA GLN A 328 13.21 32.19 -29.15
C GLN A 328 13.54 33.68 -29.09
N SER A 329 13.76 34.21 -27.88
CA SER A 329 14.18 35.61 -27.71
C SER A 329 15.61 35.86 -28.21
N ALA A 330 16.52 34.89 -28.04
CA ALA A 330 17.91 34.99 -28.49
C ALA A 330 18.06 34.89 -30.03
N GLY A 331 17.19 34.13 -30.70
CA GLY A 331 17.22 33.95 -32.16
C GLY A 331 16.78 35.17 -32.98
N ARG A 332 16.18 36.20 -32.36
CA ARG A 332 15.68 37.40 -33.06
C ARG A 332 16.70 38.55 -33.19
N SER A 333 17.89 38.43 -32.57
CA SER A 333 18.87 39.53 -32.50
C SER A 333 20.05 39.47 -33.50
N THR A 334 20.04 38.57 -34.49
CA THR A 334 21.12 38.51 -35.50
C THR A 334 20.62 38.87 -36.90
N SER A 335 20.65 40.15 -37.25
CA SER A 335 20.71 40.63 -38.63
C SER A 335 21.89 41.62 -38.76
N PRO A 336 22.68 41.60 -39.85
CA PRO A 336 23.92 42.37 -39.92
C PRO A 336 23.66 43.86 -40.17
N ILE A 337 24.50 44.67 -39.53
CA ILE A 337 24.59 46.13 -39.61
C ILE A 337 24.74 46.60 -41.07
N GLY A 338 23.74 47.32 -41.58
CA GLY A 338 23.88 48.23 -42.71
C GLY A 338 23.95 49.67 -42.19
N GLN A 339 25.05 50.38 -42.48
CA GLN A 339 25.20 51.80 -42.20
C GLN A 339 24.15 52.60 -42.97
N HIS A 340 23.42 53.52 -42.32
CA HIS A 340 23.18 54.89 -42.80
C HIS A 340 22.48 55.75 -41.71
N SER A 341 23.15 56.85 -41.38
CA SER A 341 22.73 58.13 -40.81
C SER A 341 21.25 58.44 -40.57
N GLY A 342 20.95 58.89 -39.34
CA GLY A 342 20.14 60.08 -39.04
C GLY A 342 18.62 59.95 -39.10
N GLY A 343 17.99 59.79 -37.92
CA GLY A 343 16.55 59.95 -37.72
C GLY A 343 16.02 58.93 -36.72
N SER A 344 15.57 59.38 -35.55
CA SER A 344 14.91 58.53 -34.54
C SER A 344 13.64 57.89 -35.13
N PRO A 345 13.49 56.55 -35.12
CA PRO A 345 12.22 55.89 -35.37
C PRO A 345 11.57 55.44 -34.05
N PRO A 346 10.25 55.22 -34.04
CA PRO A 346 9.43 55.12 -32.85
C PRO A 346 9.66 53.80 -32.10
N THR A 347 9.78 53.88 -30.77
CA THR A 347 9.78 52.72 -29.87
C THR A 347 8.36 52.18 -29.73
N ASN A 348 7.87 51.41 -30.70
CA ASN A 348 6.65 50.61 -30.58
C ASN A 348 6.85 49.30 -31.35
N GLY A 349 7.15 48.22 -30.63
CA GLY A 349 7.25 46.88 -31.24
C GLY A 349 8.04 45.82 -30.47
N GLY A 350 8.35 46.02 -29.18
CA GLY A 350 9.36 45.23 -28.47
C GLY A 350 8.91 44.15 -27.48
N ASP A 351 7.61 44.01 -27.16
CA ASP A 351 7.23 43.26 -25.92
C ASP A 351 6.04 42.28 -26.09
N VAL A 352 5.72 41.86 -27.31
CA VAL A 352 4.49 41.08 -27.61
C VAL A 352 4.63 39.57 -27.34
N ASP A 353 5.86 39.07 -27.20
CA ASP A 353 6.15 37.62 -27.12
C ASP A 353 6.74 37.18 -25.77
N LYS A 354 6.79 38.07 -24.76
CA LYS A 354 7.32 37.74 -23.44
C LYS A 354 6.19 37.32 -22.51
N LEU A 355 6.19 36.05 -22.09
CA LEU A 355 5.25 35.56 -21.08
C LEU A 355 5.47 36.24 -19.73
N CYS A 356 4.38 36.54 -19.03
CA CYS A 356 4.43 37.03 -17.66
C CYS A 356 5.12 36.01 -16.74
N ALA A 357 5.88 36.48 -15.75
CA ALA A 357 6.52 35.60 -14.77
C ALA A 357 5.51 34.69 -14.02
N ASP A 358 4.26 35.15 -13.93
CA ASP A 358 3.17 34.48 -13.21
C ASP A 358 2.27 33.64 -14.13
N TRP A 359 2.74 33.25 -15.32
CA TRP A 359 2.01 32.31 -16.18
C TRP A 359 1.78 30.97 -15.46
N CYS A 360 0.63 30.33 -15.68
CA CYS A 360 0.28 29.06 -15.03
C CYS A 360 -0.09 27.97 -16.05
N PHE A 361 -0.05 26.70 -15.64
CA PHE A 361 -0.47 25.60 -16.50
C PHE A 361 -2.00 25.50 -16.53
N ILE A 362 -2.51 25.00 -17.64
CA ILE A 362 -3.93 24.73 -17.80
C ILE A 362 -4.16 23.21 -17.83
N ASP A 363 -4.99 22.73 -16.92
CA ASP A 363 -5.53 21.38 -16.91
C ASP A 363 -6.73 21.27 -17.86
N CYS A 364 -6.51 20.57 -18.97
CA CYS A 364 -7.54 20.26 -19.95
C CYS A 364 -8.08 18.83 -19.84
N CYS A 365 -7.54 18.00 -18.94
CA CYS A 365 -7.74 16.54 -18.96
C CYS A 365 -8.60 16.04 -17.80
N THR A 366 -8.48 16.61 -16.60
CA THR A 366 -9.04 16.02 -15.37
C THR A 366 -10.56 16.10 -15.27
N ALA A 367 -11.20 17.12 -15.84
CA ALA A 367 -12.63 17.39 -15.66
C ALA A 367 -13.27 18.02 -16.90
N GLU A 368 -14.60 18.11 -16.97
CA GLU A 368 -15.30 18.76 -18.10
C GLU A 368 -14.97 20.25 -18.23
N ARG A 369 -14.58 20.89 -17.13
CA ARG A 369 -14.13 22.30 -17.11
C ARG A 369 -12.62 22.37 -17.16
N VAL A 370 -12.12 23.47 -17.69
CA VAL A 370 -10.69 23.79 -17.74
C VAL A 370 -10.27 24.43 -16.43
N PHE A 371 -9.19 23.96 -15.81
CA PHE A 371 -8.68 24.47 -14.53
C PHE A 371 -7.27 25.05 -14.66
N ARG A 372 -6.97 26.04 -13.82
CA ARG A 372 -5.61 26.57 -13.67
C ARG A 372 -4.87 25.75 -12.63
N VAL A 373 -3.62 25.42 -12.91
CA VAL A 373 -2.70 24.82 -11.94
C VAL A 373 -1.76 25.91 -11.45
N ASP A 374 -1.97 26.36 -10.23
CA ASP A 374 -1.15 27.39 -9.61
C ASP A 374 0.29 26.90 -9.41
N SER A 375 1.25 27.82 -9.44
CA SER A 375 2.68 27.50 -9.31
C SER A 375 3.02 26.74 -8.01
N GLY A 376 2.30 27.05 -6.93
CA GLY A 376 2.42 26.34 -5.66
C GLY A 376 1.98 24.88 -5.69
N GLN A 377 1.26 24.43 -6.72
CA GLN A 377 0.75 23.07 -6.87
C GLN A 377 1.54 22.25 -7.89
N GLU A 378 2.48 22.84 -8.64
CA GLU A 378 3.20 22.16 -9.73
C GLU A 378 4.00 20.94 -9.29
N HIS A 379 4.45 20.91 -8.04
CA HIS A 379 5.15 19.76 -7.46
C HIS A 379 4.22 18.58 -7.16
N LEU A 380 2.91 18.78 -7.22
CA LEU A 380 1.86 17.78 -6.97
C LEU A 380 1.31 17.17 -8.25
N HIS A 381 1.64 17.73 -9.42
CA HIS A 381 1.09 17.34 -10.72
C HIS A 381 2.19 16.90 -11.69
N TYR A 382 1.87 15.89 -12.50
CA TYR A 382 2.68 15.42 -13.62
C TYR A 382 2.14 15.98 -14.94
N ILE A 383 2.99 16.03 -15.96
CA ILE A 383 2.60 16.52 -17.29
C ILE A 383 1.40 15.74 -17.88
N THR A 384 1.35 14.43 -17.65
CA THR A 384 0.27 13.54 -18.11
C THR A 384 -1.04 13.74 -17.36
N ASP A 385 -1.03 14.42 -16.20
CA ASP A 385 -2.25 14.69 -15.45
C ASP A 385 -3.07 15.80 -16.12
N ILE A 386 -2.39 16.72 -16.81
CA ILE A 386 -3.00 17.94 -17.36
C ILE A 386 -3.03 17.98 -18.89
N SER A 387 -2.26 17.11 -19.55
CA SER A 387 -2.08 17.15 -21.01
C SER A 387 -1.87 15.76 -21.62
N ASN A 388 -2.38 15.57 -22.85
CA ASN A 388 -2.19 14.36 -23.67
C ASN A 388 -1.23 14.63 -24.84
N ASP A 389 -1.64 15.47 -25.80
CA ASP A 389 -0.86 15.77 -27.02
C ASP A 389 -0.31 17.20 -27.05
N CYS A 390 -0.98 18.13 -26.37
CA CYS A 390 -0.61 19.54 -26.31
C CYS A 390 -0.67 20.03 -24.87
N LEU A 391 0.33 20.82 -24.50
CA LEU A 391 0.44 21.49 -23.21
C LEU A 391 -0.02 22.94 -23.35
N TYR A 392 -0.97 23.34 -22.51
CA TYR A 392 -1.54 24.69 -22.53
C TYR A 392 -1.06 25.50 -21.33
N ILE A 393 -0.67 26.75 -21.58
CA ILE A 393 -0.29 27.71 -20.54
C ILE A 393 -1.17 28.96 -20.64
N LEU A 394 -1.53 29.52 -19.49
CA LEU A 394 -2.29 30.75 -19.37
C LEU A 394 -1.35 31.91 -19.11
N ASP A 395 -1.43 32.95 -19.95
CA ASP A 395 -0.70 34.19 -19.75
C ASP A 395 -1.64 35.26 -19.14
N PRO A 396 -1.39 35.71 -17.89
CA PRO A 396 -2.25 36.66 -17.19
C PRO A 396 -2.29 38.05 -17.83
N VAL A 397 -1.32 38.42 -18.66
CA VAL A 397 -1.23 39.77 -19.22
C VAL A 397 -1.93 39.82 -20.58
N SER A 398 -3.02 40.59 -20.67
CA SER A 398 -3.65 40.92 -21.94
C SER A 398 -2.75 41.92 -22.69
N SER A 399 -2.45 41.65 -23.96
CA SER A 399 -1.74 42.60 -24.83
C SER A 399 -2.61 43.80 -25.25
N LEU A 400 -3.62 44.18 -24.45
CA LEU A 400 -4.59 45.23 -24.76
C LEU A 400 -4.83 46.27 -23.65
N ASP A 401 -4.20 46.18 -22.47
CA ASP A 401 -4.48 47.10 -21.36
C ASP A 401 -3.55 48.33 -21.28
N VAL A 402 -2.89 48.74 -22.36
CA VAL A 402 -1.95 49.90 -22.30
C VAL A 402 -2.62 51.26 -22.56
N ASP A 403 -3.85 51.33 -23.08
CA ASP A 403 -4.48 52.61 -23.47
C ASP A 403 -5.85 52.85 -22.82
N ASN A 404 -5.91 52.97 -21.49
CA ASN A 404 -6.88 53.87 -20.82
C ASN A 404 -6.71 53.84 -19.30
N VAL A 405 -6.03 54.83 -18.71
CA VAL A 405 -6.57 55.64 -17.60
C VAL A 405 -5.79 56.96 -17.57
N GLY A 406 -6.40 58.01 -18.12
CA GLY A 406 -6.08 59.39 -17.76
C GLY A 406 -6.98 59.85 -16.60
N LEU A 407 -6.32 60.29 -15.51
CA LEU A 407 -6.71 61.33 -14.54
C LEU A 407 -8.21 61.59 -14.28
N GLU A 408 -8.66 61.32 -13.04
CA GLU A 408 -9.38 62.31 -12.22
C GLU A 408 -9.39 61.91 -10.72
N GLY A 409 -9.43 62.92 -9.84
CA GLY A 409 -8.98 62.88 -8.45
C GLY A 409 -9.89 62.25 -7.40
N GLY A 410 -9.31 61.99 -6.22
CA GLY A 410 -10.03 61.58 -4.99
C GLY A 410 -10.96 62.67 -4.42
N PRO A 411 -11.73 62.42 -3.33
CA PRO A 411 -11.17 61.96 -2.06
C PRO A 411 -12.04 61.00 -1.20
N ASN A 412 -11.40 60.40 -0.18
CA ASN A 412 -11.91 59.93 1.11
C ASN A 412 -13.23 59.13 1.21
N GLY A 413 -13.11 57.93 1.80
CA GLY A 413 -14.08 57.42 2.78
C GLY A 413 -14.68 56.05 2.47
N ALA A 414 -14.21 55.03 3.22
CA ALA A 414 -15.00 53.96 3.85
C ALA A 414 -14.19 52.66 3.93
N SER A 415 -13.54 52.48 5.06
CA SER A 415 -13.20 51.17 5.62
C SER A 415 -14.48 50.46 6.05
N ASN A 416 -14.70 49.22 5.58
CA ASN A 416 -15.51 48.12 6.15
C ASN A 416 -15.68 47.06 5.05
N SER A 417 -15.69 45.75 5.25
CA SER A 417 -15.43 44.85 6.39
C SER A 417 -15.83 43.46 5.86
N ASP A 418 -14.92 42.50 5.75
CA ASP A 418 -15.27 41.08 5.50
C ASP A 418 -14.25 40.19 6.24
N ASP A 419 -14.25 40.29 7.57
CA ASP A 419 -13.58 39.35 8.49
C ASP A 419 -14.58 38.73 9.51
N ALA A 420 -15.87 38.97 9.35
CA ALA A 420 -16.90 38.51 10.30
C ALA A 420 -17.34 37.04 10.11
N GLY A 421 -16.76 36.31 9.14
CA GLY A 421 -17.16 34.92 8.86
C GLY A 421 -16.41 33.85 9.65
N LEU A 422 -15.23 34.16 10.19
CA LEU A 422 -14.33 33.16 10.77
C LEU A 422 -14.42 33.09 12.31
N GLU A 423 -14.66 34.22 12.97
CA GLU A 423 -14.79 34.28 14.44
C GLU A 423 -16.12 33.68 14.95
N ASP A 424 -17.21 33.86 14.21
CA ASP A 424 -18.52 33.28 14.58
C ASP A 424 -18.56 31.75 14.46
N MET A 425 -17.82 31.17 13.50
CA MET A 425 -17.72 29.71 13.37
C MET A 425 -16.86 29.08 14.47
N VAL A 426 -15.78 29.75 14.89
CA VAL A 426 -14.92 29.28 15.99
C VAL A 426 -15.64 29.37 17.33
N ASN A 427 -16.44 30.43 17.54
CA ASN A 427 -17.24 30.59 18.75
C ASN A 427 -18.40 29.57 18.83
N LEU A 428 -19.00 29.21 17.69
CA LEU A 428 -20.04 28.17 17.64
C LEU A 428 -19.49 26.77 17.95
N ALA A 429 -18.31 26.42 17.42
CA ALA A 429 -17.65 25.15 17.70
C ALA A 429 -17.21 25.03 19.17
N ASN A 430 -16.72 26.12 19.77
CA ASN A 430 -16.32 26.14 21.18
C ASN A 430 -17.52 26.08 22.13
N SER A 431 -18.66 26.66 21.76
CA SER A 431 -19.90 26.57 22.55
C SER A 431 -20.49 25.15 22.57
N GLN A 432 -20.41 24.43 21.43
CA GLN A 432 -20.85 23.03 21.33
C GLN A 432 -19.98 22.07 22.17
N LEU A 433 -18.66 22.26 22.17
CA LEU A 433 -17.73 21.47 23.00
C LEU A 433 -17.93 21.69 24.51
N GLN A 434 -18.31 22.91 24.92
CA GLN A 434 -18.62 23.20 26.32
C GLN A 434 -19.98 22.64 26.78
N GLN A 435 -20.95 22.48 25.89
CA GLN A 435 -22.22 21.83 26.20
C GLN A 435 -22.07 20.31 26.36
N GLU A 436 -21.25 19.65 25.53
CA GLU A 436 -20.99 18.20 25.63
C GLU A 436 -20.19 17.81 26.89
N SER A 437 -19.24 18.66 27.30
CA SER A 437 -18.49 18.53 28.57
C SER A 437 -19.39 18.65 29.82
N ARG A 438 -20.41 19.53 29.77
CA ARG A 438 -21.39 19.67 30.86
C ARG A 438 -22.35 18.48 30.94
N HIS A 439 -22.68 17.86 29.79
CA HIS A 439 -23.57 16.70 29.74
C HIS A 439 -22.90 15.41 30.26
N THR A 440 -21.62 15.21 29.94
CA THR A 440 -20.80 14.07 30.41
C THR A 440 -20.50 14.14 31.91
N ASN A 441 -20.23 15.34 32.46
CA ASN A 441 -20.06 15.52 33.90
C ASN A 441 -21.36 15.36 34.71
N LYS A 442 -22.52 15.65 34.12
CA LYS A 442 -23.84 15.44 34.76
C LYS A 442 -24.24 13.97 34.80
N MET A 443 -23.86 13.15 33.81
CA MET A 443 -24.01 11.68 33.88
C MET A 443 -23.10 11.04 34.93
N ARG A 444 -21.86 11.53 35.06
CA ARG A 444 -20.86 10.98 35.99
C ARG A 444 -21.19 11.26 37.47
N ARG A 445 -21.88 12.37 37.76
CA ARG A 445 -22.41 12.67 39.10
C ARG A 445 -23.64 11.84 39.50
N LYS A 446 -24.44 11.34 38.53
CA LYS A 446 -25.62 10.50 38.80
C LYS A 446 -25.28 9.05 39.15
N ASN A 447 -24.13 8.53 38.71
CA ASN A 447 -23.71 7.15 39.00
C ASN A 447 -23.01 6.98 40.36
N ASN A 448 -22.67 8.06 41.07
CA ASN A 448 -22.00 8.01 42.38
C ASN A 448 -22.92 8.32 43.58
N LEU A 449 -24.22 8.57 43.36
CA LEU A 449 -25.23 8.67 44.43
C LEU A 449 -26.11 7.42 44.37
N GLY A 450 -25.60 6.33 44.92
CA GLY A 450 -26.36 5.08 44.99
C GLY A 450 -25.50 3.91 45.45
N LYS A 451 -24.91 3.99 46.65
CA LYS A 451 -24.52 2.84 47.49
C LYS A 451 -23.88 3.27 48.82
N THR A 452 -24.74 3.50 49.80
CA THR A 452 -24.56 3.54 51.26
C THR A 452 -26.00 3.41 51.79
N GLU A 453 -26.44 2.51 52.65
CA GLU A 453 -25.89 1.68 53.73
C GLU A 453 -26.76 0.40 53.87
N ASP A 454 -26.25 -0.72 54.40
CA ASP A 454 -26.66 -1.19 55.73
C ASP A 454 -25.84 -2.41 56.23
N ALA A 455 -25.76 -2.53 57.55
CA ALA A 455 -24.68 -3.16 58.31
C ALA A 455 -24.93 -4.60 58.83
N SER A 456 -23.83 -5.17 59.33
CA SER A 456 -23.73 -6.08 60.50
C SER A 456 -23.62 -7.60 60.31
N SER A 457 -22.42 -8.11 60.65
CA SER A 457 -22.12 -9.22 61.59
C SER A 457 -21.07 -10.23 61.08
N LYS A 458 -20.14 -10.59 61.98
CA LYS A 458 -18.95 -11.46 61.83
C LYS A 458 -18.93 -12.39 63.08
N PRO A 459 -18.10 -13.47 63.14
CA PRO A 459 -18.01 -14.70 62.33
C PRO A 459 -18.13 -15.94 63.31
N PRO A 460 -17.60 -17.19 63.12
CA PRO A 460 -16.24 -17.58 62.68
C PRO A 460 -16.06 -18.85 61.78
N ASP A 461 -14.83 -18.92 61.21
CA ASP A 461 -13.91 -20.04 60.93
C ASP A 461 -14.26 -21.25 60.02
N ASN A 462 -13.62 -21.32 58.84
CA ASN A 462 -12.33 -22.04 58.65
C ASN A 462 -11.82 -21.92 57.20
N VAL A 463 -10.51 -21.61 57.06
CA VAL A 463 -9.80 -21.29 55.82
C VAL A 463 -8.72 -22.34 55.54
N ALA A 464 -8.65 -22.82 54.30
CA ALA A 464 -7.39 -23.10 53.61
C ALA A 464 -7.63 -23.21 52.09
N HIS A 465 -7.22 -22.19 51.33
CA HIS A 465 -6.68 -22.31 49.97
C HIS A 465 -6.09 -20.94 49.57
N GLU A 466 -4.77 -20.82 49.65
CA GLU A 466 -4.03 -19.65 49.16
C GLU A 466 -3.97 -19.66 47.63
N ASN A 467 -4.57 -18.64 47.01
CA ASN A 467 -4.30 -18.21 45.65
C ASN A 467 -3.17 -17.17 45.68
N PHE A 468 -1.98 -17.52 45.22
CA PHE A 468 -0.97 -16.53 44.82
C PHE A 468 -1.25 -16.05 43.39
N LEU A 469 -2.12 -15.05 43.28
CA LEU A 469 -2.15 -14.17 42.10
C LEU A 469 -1.10 -13.07 42.33
N LEU A 470 0.05 -13.18 41.66
CA LEU A 470 0.97 -12.06 41.52
C LEU A 470 0.36 -11.03 40.56
N PRO A 471 0.39 -9.72 40.89
CA PRO A 471 -0.15 -8.67 40.04
C PRO A 471 0.70 -8.50 38.77
N ILE A 472 0.08 -8.73 37.61
CA ILE A 472 0.69 -8.48 36.31
C ILE A 472 0.85 -6.95 36.13
N ASN A 473 2.08 -6.50 36.17
CA ASN A 473 2.46 -5.10 35.96
C ASN A 473 2.35 -4.74 34.47
N VAL A 474 1.28 -4.00 34.13
CA VAL A 474 0.91 -3.57 32.77
C VAL A 474 1.98 -2.71 32.08
N LYS A 475 2.97 -2.17 32.82
CA LYS A 475 4.07 -1.39 32.23
C LYS A 475 5.10 -2.21 31.43
N ARG A 476 5.07 -3.55 31.50
CA ARG A 476 6.01 -4.40 30.74
C ARG A 476 5.50 -4.79 29.34
N PHE A 477 4.22 -4.57 29.02
CA PHE A 477 3.65 -4.81 27.69
C PHE A 477 4.02 -3.71 26.67
N GLY A 478 4.36 -2.51 27.12
CA GLY A 478 4.79 -1.39 26.27
C GLY A 478 6.17 -1.55 25.63
N LEU A 479 6.92 -2.60 25.97
CA LEU A 479 8.25 -2.90 25.41
C LEU A 479 8.21 -3.89 24.22
N PHE A 480 7.03 -4.43 23.86
CA PHE A 480 6.88 -5.44 22.79
C PHE A 480 6.33 -4.90 21.46
N MET A 481 6.03 -3.60 21.36
CA MET A 481 5.47 -2.99 20.15
C MET A 481 6.08 -1.60 19.89
N PRO A 482 7.30 -1.50 19.32
CA PRO A 482 7.90 -0.21 18.95
C PRO A 482 7.31 0.42 17.67
N TRP A 483 6.39 -0.26 16.97
CA TRP A 483 5.89 0.12 15.65
C TRP A 483 4.49 0.76 15.66
N LEU A 484 4.16 1.49 16.74
CA LEU A 484 2.85 2.14 16.92
C LEU A 484 2.94 3.67 16.99
N GLU A 485 4.04 4.25 16.48
CA GLU A 485 4.12 5.67 16.07
C GLU A 485 4.17 5.78 14.55
#